data_AF-A0A8H6M547-F1
#
_entry.id   AF-A0A8H6M547-F1
#
_cell.length_a   1.000
_cell.length_b   1.000
_cell.length_c   1.000
_cell.angle_alpha   90.00
_cell.angle_beta   90.00
_cell.angle_gamma   90.00
#
_symmetry.space_group_name_H-M   'P 1'
#
loop_
_entity.id
_entity.type
_entity.pdbx_description
1 polymer ?
#
loop_
_entity_poly.entity_id
_entity_poly.type
_entity_poly.pdbx_seq_one_letter_code
_entity_poly.pdbx_strand_id
1 'polypeptide(L)'
;MAIPPEVLYKDIPELFEIDLGEALTARTEALSTFRELGPPDLCHVVKSTGRTGQRDLGSYHYVSGVDASSSASLAAYINSLTYAIEENSAWFSSTAKWKVRNGCYCCFNAFSRVDMRVDVKIPGGVNAYVIDLRGERHEATPDIWQETYVSALLRAILYSDDPTYTLEAYRKLDPMATILFGKSRDVHVAESCSWNMLLKTSCFAGYMLYY
;
A
#
# COMPACT_ATOMS: atom_id res chain seq x y z
N MET A 1 17.03 -18.91 -5.32
CA MET A 1 17.83 -17.87 -6.03
C MET A 1 18.45 -17.00 -4.96
N ALA A 2 19.75 -16.70 -5.01
CA ALA A 2 20.35 -15.78 -4.03
C ALA A 2 19.97 -14.35 -4.41
N ILE A 3 19.37 -13.61 -3.47
CA ILE A 3 19.02 -12.20 -3.67
C ILE A 3 20.30 -11.36 -3.49
N PRO A 4 20.68 -10.54 -4.49
CA PRO A 4 21.86 -9.69 -4.38
C PRO A 4 21.66 -8.60 -3.33
N PRO A 5 22.62 -8.32 -2.42
CA PRO A 5 22.42 -7.33 -1.36
C PRO A 5 22.16 -5.91 -1.90
N GLU A 6 22.71 -5.56 -3.05
CA GLU A 6 22.51 -4.25 -3.70
C GLU A 6 21.08 -3.98 -4.20
N VAL A 7 20.19 -4.98 -4.18
CA VAL A 7 18.77 -4.80 -4.52
C VAL A 7 17.91 -4.50 -3.28
N LEU A 8 18.46 -4.72 -2.09
CA LEU A 8 17.75 -4.61 -0.83
C LEU A 8 17.46 -3.14 -0.49
N TYR A 9 16.30 -2.91 0.11
CA TYR A 9 16.03 -1.65 0.76
C TYR A 9 16.79 -1.51 2.07
N LYS A 10 17.24 -0.28 2.34
CA LYS A 10 17.74 0.13 3.65
C LYS A 10 16.57 0.43 4.58
N ASP A 11 16.56 -0.19 5.75
CA ASP A 11 15.59 0.05 6.84
C ASP A 11 14.10 -0.14 6.44
N ILE A 12 13.83 -0.88 5.35
CA ILE A 12 12.47 -1.24 4.92
C ILE A 12 12.42 -2.76 4.78
N PRO A 13 11.51 -3.44 5.50
CA PRO A 13 11.38 -4.88 5.34
C PRO A 13 10.74 -5.19 3.99
N GLU A 14 11.16 -6.28 3.35
CA GLU A 14 10.60 -6.71 2.07
C GLU A 14 10.68 -8.23 1.90
N LEU A 15 9.70 -8.78 1.19
CA LEU A 15 9.66 -10.16 0.72
C LEU A 15 9.89 -10.19 -0.79
N PHE A 16 10.70 -11.12 -1.26
CA PHE A 16 10.96 -11.29 -2.68
C PHE A 16 10.04 -12.35 -3.27
N GLU A 17 9.48 -12.03 -4.43
CA GLU A 17 8.61 -12.95 -5.17
C GLU A 17 9.43 -14.04 -5.86
N ILE A 18 8.83 -15.23 -5.99
CA ILE A 18 9.36 -16.29 -6.86
C ILE A 18 8.99 -15.96 -8.31
N ASP A 19 7.71 -15.63 -8.54
CA ASP A 19 7.16 -15.22 -9.82
C ASP A 19 6.62 -13.79 -9.75
N LEU A 20 6.97 -12.97 -10.75
CA LEU A 20 6.58 -11.56 -10.79
C LEU A 20 5.05 -11.39 -10.74
N GLY A 21 4.57 -10.66 -9.74
CA GLY A 21 3.16 -10.38 -9.54
C GLY A 21 2.38 -11.46 -8.78
N GLU A 22 3.06 -12.46 -8.20
CA GLU A 22 2.42 -13.47 -7.35
C GLU A 22 1.69 -12.83 -6.16
N ALA A 23 2.24 -11.79 -5.54
CA ALA A 23 1.65 -11.14 -4.37
C ALA A 23 0.35 -10.41 -4.73
N LEU A 24 0.32 -9.75 -5.90
CA LEU A 24 -0.87 -9.08 -6.42
C LEU A 24 -1.96 -10.09 -6.81
N THR A 25 -1.55 -11.23 -7.36
CA THR A 25 -2.46 -12.33 -7.73
C THR A 25 -3.08 -12.94 -6.48
N ALA A 26 -2.25 -13.34 -5.50
CA ALA A 26 -2.69 -13.89 -4.22
C ALA A 26 -3.62 -12.93 -3.47
N ARG A 27 -3.32 -11.62 -3.48
CA ARG A 27 -4.22 -10.60 -2.89
C ARG A 27 -5.58 -10.56 -3.58
N THR A 28 -5.61 -10.68 -4.91
CA THR A 28 -6.87 -10.68 -5.68
C THR A 28 -7.70 -11.92 -5.34
N GLU A 29 -7.08 -13.08 -5.24
CA GLU A 29 -7.76 -14.34 -4.87
C GLU A 29 -8.32 -14.28 -3.43
N ALA A 30 -7.59 -13.66 -2.51
CA ALA A 30 -8.01 -13.48 -1.12
C ALA A 30 -9.05 -12.36 -0.92
N LEU A 31 -9.35 -11.54 -1.93
CA LEU A 31 -10.14 -10.32 -1.76
C LEU A 31 -11.55 -10.58 -1.20
N SER A 32 -12.18 -11.68 -1.60
CA SER A 32 -13.50 -12.10 -1.12
C SER A 32 -13.51 -12.52 0.35
N THR A 33 -12.35 -12.91 0.90
CA THR A 33 -12.21 -13.39 2.28
C THR A 33 -12.00 -12.26 3.28
N PHE A 34 -11.67 -11.04 2.82
CA PHE A 34 -11.45 -9.91 3.71
C PHE A 34 -12.73 -9.55 4.48
N ARG A 35 -12.56 -9.31 5.78
CA ARG A 35 -13.60 -8.96 6.75
C ARG A 35 -13.22 -7.64 7.44
N GLU A 36 -14.21 -7.00 8.06
CA GLU A 36 -14.01 -5.77 8.83
C GLU A 36 -13.27 -4.69 8.02
N LEU A 37 -12.20 -4.09 8.56
CA LEU A 37 -11.39 -3.09 7.88
C LEU A 37 -10.40 -3.67 6.88
N GLY A 38 -10.30 -5.00 6.79
CA GLY A 38 -9.39 -5.71 5.88
C GLY A 38 -7.92 -5.68 6.31
N PRO A 39 -7.05 -6.34 5.52
CA PRO A 39 -5.63 -6.47 5.82
C PRO A 39 -4.89 -5.13 5.63
N PRO A 40 -3.61 -5.04 6.07
CA PRO A 40 -2.75 -3.93 5.71
C PRO A 40 -2.67 -3.68 4.21
N ASP A 41 -2.22 -2.48 3.88
CA ASP A 41 -1.97 -2.10 2.50
C ASP A 41 -0.76 -2.89 1.99
N LEU A 42 -0.80 -3.27 0.72
CA LEU A 42 0.27 -4.01 0.07
C LEU A 42 0.98 -3.06 -0.90
N CYS A 43 2.29 -2.91 -0.74
CA CYS A 43 3.13 -2.20 -1.70
C CYS A 43 4.00 -3.20 -2.42
N HIS A 44 3.75 -3.39 -3.71
CA HIS A 44 4.54 -4.22 -4.62
C HIS A 44 5.43 -3.34 -5.49
N VAL A 45 6.65 -3.78 -5.76
CA VAL A 45 7.61 -3.11 -6.63
C VAL A 45 8.31 -4.11 -7.54
N VAL A 46 8.68 -3.64 -8.73
CA VAL A 46 9.55 -4.37 -9.66
C VAL A 46 10.85 -3.60 -9.79
N LYS A 47 11.95 -4.27 -9.44
CA LYS A 47 13.32 -3.74 -9.50
C LYS A 47 14.03 -4.31 -10.73
N SER A 48 14.76 -3.47 -11.44
CA SER A 48 15.50 -3.85 -12.64
C SER A 48 16.87 -3.18 -12.69
N THR A 49 17.84 -3.84 -13.31
CA THR A 49 19.14 -3.26 -13.64
C THR A 49 19.15 -2.55 -15.00
N GLY A 50 18.09 -2.72 -15.81
CA GLY A 50 18.00 -2.24 -17.19
C GLY A 50 18.99 -2.91 -18.16
N ARG A 51 19.80 -3.88 -17.70
CA ARG A 51 20.74 -4.62 -18.54
C ARG A 51 20.01 -5.77 -19.24
N THR A 52 20.20 -5.89 -20.55
CA THR A 52 19.66 -7.00 -21.34
C THR A 52 20.14 -8.34 -20.79
N GLY A 53 19.23 -9.29 -20.54
CA GLY A 53 19.55 -10.63 -20.04
C GLY A 53 19.55 -10.76 -18.51
N GLN A 54 19.46 -9.67 -17.75
CA GLN A 54 19.14 -9.72 -16.32
C GLN A 54 17.62 -9.75 -16.14
N ARG A 55 17.14 -10.66 -15.28
CA ARG A 55 15.71 -10.73 -14.95
C ARG A 55 15.36 -9.63 -13.95
N ASP A 56 14.15 -9.10 -14.10
CA ASP A 56 13.55 -8.18 -13.14
C ASP A 56 13.19 -8.96 -11.86
N LEU A 57 13.30 -8.30 -10.70
CA LEU A 57 12.97 -8.85 -9.39
C LEU A 57 11.73 -8.18 -8.84
N GLY A 58 10.77 -8.98 -8.38
CA GLY A 58 9.59 -8.51 -7.66
C GLY A 58 9.84 -8.56 -6.17
N SER A 59 9.48 -7.50 -5.46
CA SER A 59 9.40 -7.54 -4.01
C SER A 59 8.18 -6.76 -3.52
N TYR A 60 7.74 -7.09 -2.31
CA TYR A 60 6.60 -6.45 -1.69
C TYR A 60 6.75 -6.35 -0.19
N HIS A 61 5.98 -5.46 0.40
CA HIS A 61 5.85 -5.32 1.84
C HIS A 61 4.45 -4.84 2.19
N TYR A 62 4.06 -5.12 3.42
CA TYR A 62 2.82 -4.63 4.00
C TYR A 62 3.07 -3.30 4.68
N VAL A 63 2.11 -2.37 4.60
CA VAL A 63 2.28 -1.04 5.16
C VAL A 63 0.97 -0.52 5.74
N SER A 64 1.07 0.33 6.75
CA SER A 64 -0.03 1.15 7.28
C SER A 64 0.45 2.58 7.51
N GLY A 65 -0.50 3.53 7.52
CA GLY A 65 -0.22 4.94 7.81
C GLY A 65 0.28 5.77 6.63
N VAL A 66 0.27 5.23 5.40
CA VAL A 66 0.47 6.03 4.18
C VAL A 66 -0.81 6.81 3.88
N ASP A 67 -0.68 8.04 3.38
CA ASP A 67 -1.82 8.82 2.93
C ASP A 67 -2.44 8.23 1.66
N ALA A 68 -3.61 7.61 1.80
CA ALA A 68 -4.41 7.08 0.70
C ALA A 68 -5.46 8.09 0.17
N SER A 69 -5.29 9.40 0.41
CA SER A 69 -6.20 10.45 -0.08
C SER A 69 -6.16 10.66 -1.60
N SER A 70 -5.08 10.26 -2.27
CA SER A 70 -4.90 10.49 -3.70
C SER A 70 -3.94 9.49 -4.35
N SER A 71 -4.01 9.38 -5.67
CA SER A 71 -3.02 8.63 -6.45
C SER A 71 -1.61 9.25 -6.37
N ALA A 72 -1.53 10.57 -6.19
CA ALA A 72 -0.27 11.29 -6.10
C ALA A 72 0.49 10.99 -4.80
N SER A 73 -0.21 10.89 -3.66
CA SER A 73 0.41 10.54 -2.37
C SER A 73 0.91 9.09 -2.37
N LEU A 74 0.12 8.15 -2.90
CA LEU A 74 0.53 6.76 -3.07
C LEU A 74 1.70 6.61 -4.06
N ALA A 75 1.69 7.36 -5.16
CA ALA A 75 2.82 7.39 -6.09
C ALA A 75 4.08 8.00 -5.47
N ALA A 76 3.93 9.04 -4.65
CA ALA A 76 5.04 9.63 -3.90
C ALA A 76 5.66 8.62 -2.91
N TYR A 77 4.82 7.80 -2.26
CA TYR A 77 5.31 6.71 -1.42
C TYR A 77 6.15 5.71 -2.21
N ILE A 78 5.66 5.20 -3.35
CA ILE A 78 6.43 4.27 -4.21
C ILE A 78 7.72 4.93 -4.70
N ASN A 79 7.66 6.20 -5.12
CA ASN A 79 8.84 6.93 -5.57
C ASN A 79 9.87 7.11 -4.44
N SER A 80 9.44 7.25 -3.18
CA SER A 80 10.37 7.33 -2.05
C SER A 80 11.23 6.07 -1.90
N LEU A 81 10.70 4.90 -2.29
CA LEU A 81 11.42 3.63 -2.26
C LEU A 81 12.59 3.61 -3.24
N THR A 82 12.57 4.42 -4.30
CA THR A 82 13.71 4.53 -5.25
C THR A 82 14.99 5.00 -4.56
N TYR A 83 14.86 5.83 -3.52
CA TYR A 83 15.96 6.35 -2.73
C TYR A 83 16.34 5.45 -1.56
N ALA A 84 15.52 4.43 -1.27
CA ALA A 84 15.76 3.48 -0.19
C ALA A 84 16.56 2.27 -0.64
N ILE A 85 16.74 2.03 -1.95
CA ILE A 85 17.65 0.99 -2.44
C ILE A 85 19.07 1.40 -2.03
N GLU A 86 19.80 0.51 -1.36
CA GLU A 86 21.17 0.81 -0.95
C GLU A 86 22.03 1.21 -2.15
N GLU A 87 22.44 2.48 -2.20
CA GLU A 87 23.58 2.86 -3.02
C GLU A 87 24.83 2.34 -2.32
N ASN A 88 25.24 1.13 -2.71
CA ASN A 88 26.54 0.63 -2.32
C ASN A 88 27.57 1.61 -2.90
N SER A 89 28.08 2.50 -2.05
CA SER A 89 29.12 3.49 -2.34
C SER A 89 30.46 2.79 -2.52
N ALA A 90 30.51 1.84 -3.45
CA ALA A 90 31.74 1.28 -3.95
C ALA A 90 32.20 2.20 -5.06
N TRP A 91 32.97 3.23 -4.69
CA TRP A 91 33.76 4.13 -5.56
C TRP A 91 34.69 3.37 -6.56
N PHE A 92 34.64 2.02 -6.57
CA PHE A 92 35.44 1.15 -7.43
C PHE A 92 34.69 -0.03 -8.08
N SER A 93 33.35 -0.15 -7.97
CA SER A 93 32.62 -1.32 -8.49
C SER A 93 31.67 -1.01 -9.64
N SER A 94 31.85 -1.69 -10.77
CA SER A 94 30.97 -1.70 -11.95
C SER A 94 29.71 -2.58 -11.77
N THR A 95 29.21 -2.70 -10.53
CA THR A 95 28.01 -3.50 -10.24
C THR A 95 26.78 -2.85 -10.88
N ALA A 96 25.85 -3.68 -11.35
CA ALA A 96 24.63 -3.20 -11.98
C ALA A 96 23.78 -2.39 -10.98
N LYS A 97 23.48 -1.13 -11.30
CA LYS A 97 22.64 -0.27 -10.45
C LYS A 97 21.19 -0.70 -10.56
N TRP A 98 20.66 -1.36 -9.52
CA TRP A 98 19.24 -1.69 -9.41
C TRP A 98 18.41 -0.41 -9.22
N LYS A 99 17.22 -0.39 -9.84
CA LYS A 99 16.27 0.71 -9.76
C LYS A 99 14.85 0.16 -9.70
N VAL A 100 13.97 0.83 -8.95
CA VAL A 100 12.52 0.57 -9.03
C VAL A 100 12.04 1.05 -10.41
N ARG A 101 11.45 0.13 -11.18
CA ARG A 101 10.93 0.39 -12.53
C ARG A 101 9.42 0.62 -12.52
N ASN A 102 8.73 -0.16 -11.71
CA ASN A 102 7.28 -0.14 -11.56
C ASN A 102 6.90 -0.46 -10.12
N GLY A 103 5.70 -0.07 -9.71
CA GLY A 103 5.12 -0.52 -8.45
C GLY A 103 3.60 -0.48 -8.48
N CYS A 104 2.97 -1.20 -7.56
CA CYS A 104 1.54 -1.23 -7.36
C CYS A 104 1.24 -1.08 -5.88
N TYR A 105 0.48 -0.05 -5.52
CA TYR A 105 -0.01 0.14 -4.16
C TYR A 105 -1.46 -0.34 -4.07
N CYS A 106 -1.75 -1.27 -3.16
CA CYS A 106 -3.09 -1.81 -2.96
C CYS A 106 -3.61 -1.43 -1.56
N CYS A 107 -4.78 -0.78 -1.51
CA CYS A 107 -5.45 -0.39 -0.29
C CYS A 107 -6.89 -0.89 -0.29
N PHE A 108 -7.26 -1.69 0.71
CA PHE A 108 -8.62 -2.22 0.79
C PHE A 108 -9.58 -1.16 1.33
N ASN A 109 -10.64 -0.89 0.58
CA ASN A 109 -11.78 -0.09 0.98
C ASN A 109 -12.86 -1.01 1.58
N ALA A 110 -13.08 -0.87 2.88
CA ALA A 110 -14.02 -1.71 3.63
C ALA A 110 -15.50 -1.34 3.39
N PHE A 111 -15.79 -0.11 2.96
CA PHE A 111 -17.17 0.38 2.75
C PHE A 111 -17.75 -0.22 1.46
N SER A 112 -17.09 0.02 0.33
CA SER A 112 -17.51 -0.53 -0.97
C SER A 112 -16.98 -1.95 -1.22
N ARG A 113 -16.14 -2.50 -0.33
CA ARG A 113 -15.51 -3.81 -0.46
C ARG A 113 -14.77 -3.99 -1.80
N VAL A 114 -13.94 -3.00 -2.13
CA VAL A 114 -13.08 -3.00 -3.33
C VAL A 114 -11.64 -2.77 -2.92
N ASP A 115 -10.70 -3.23 -3.75
CA ASP A 115 -9.26 -3.01 -3.56
C ASP A 115 -8.81 -1.85 -4.45
N MET A 116 -8.52 -0.70 -3.86
CA MET A 116 -7.95 0.45 -4.56
C MET A 116 -6.52 0.13 -4.98
N ARG A 117 -6.20 0.28 -6.27
CA ARG A 117 -4.87 0.02 -6.82
C ARG A 117 -4.32 1.23 -7.53
N VAL A 118 -3.07 1.55 -7.25
CA VAL A 118 -2.29 2.59 -7.93
C VAL A 118 -1.05 1.97 -8.53
N ASP A 119 -1.07 1.80 -9.85
CA ASP A 119 0.09 1.36 -10.62
C ASP A 119 0.95 2.58 -10.97
N VAL A 120 2.23 2.50 -10.65
CA VAL A 120 3.23 3.52 -10.94
C VAL A 120 4.28 2.94 -11.87
N LYS A 121 4.65 3.72 -12.90
CA LYS A 121 5.77 3.44 -13.79
C LYS A 121 6.79 4.57 -13.66
N ILE A 122 8.07 4.21 -13.63
CA ILE A 122 9.16 5.15 -13.37
C ILE A 122 10.14 5.15 -14.55
N PRO A 123 10.48 6.31 -15.15
CA PRO A 123 9.89 7.63 -14.93
C PRO A 123 8.58 7.81 -15.72
N GLY A 124 7.48 8.05 -15.01
CA GLY A 124 6.21 8.48 -15.59
C GLY A 124 5.15 7.39 -15.76
N GLY A 125 3.91 7.76 -15.43
CA GLY A 125 2.73 6.91 -15.49
C GLY A 125 2.22 6.59 -14.10
N VAL A 126 1.03 7.09 -13.78
CA VAL A 126 0.27 6.70 -12.60
C VAL A 126 -1.12 6.32 -13.09
N ASN A 127 -1.56 5.12 -12.78
CA ASN A 127 -2.88 4.63 -13.15
C ASN A 127 -3.60 4.14 -11.90
N ALA A 128 -4.73 4.76 -11.58
CA ALA A 128 -5.56 4.40 -10.44
C ALA A 128 -6.84 3.71 -10.91
N TYR A 129 -7.16 2.59 -10.28
CA TYR A 129 -8.35 1.79 -10.56
C TYR A 129 -8.72 1.00 -9.31
N VAL A 130 -9.90 0.41 -9.29
CA VAL A 130 -10.29 -0.52 -8.22
C VAL A 130 -10.56 -1.91 -8.77
N ILE A 131 -10.31 -2.91 -7.93
CA ILE A 131 -10.67 -4.30 -8.19
C ILE A 131 -11.85 -4.67 -7.29
N ASP A 132 -12.94 -5.14 -7.88
CA ASP A 132 -14.08 -5.66 -7.13
C ASP A 132 -13.83 -7.09 -6.63
N LEU A 133 -14.74 -7.63 -5.82
CA LEU A 133 -14.64 -8.99 -5.28
C LEU A 133 -14.63 -10.09 -6.35
N ARG A 134 -14.97 -9.77 -7.60
CA ARG A 134 -14.96 -10.69 -8.75
C ARG A 134 -13.64 -10.64 -9.52
N GLY A 135 -12.74 -9.72 -9.17
CA GLY A 135 -11.48 -9.49 -9.87
C GLY A 135 -11.60 -8.52 -11.04
N GLU A 136 -12.75 -7.86 -11.21
CA GLU A 136 -12.99 -6.95 -12.33
C GLU A 136 -12.46 -5.54 -12.02
N ARG A 137 -11.93 -4.89 -13.06
CA ARG A 137 -11.38 -3.53 -12.97
C ARG A 137 -12.46 -2.48 -13.18
N HIS A 138 -12.51 -1.50 -12.29
CA HIS A 138 -13.42 -0.36 -12.37
C HIS A 138 -12.68 0.97 -12.16
N GLU A 139 -13.34 2.06 -12.55
CA GLU A 139 -12.83 3.41 -12.34
C GLU A 139 -12.76 3.75 -10.84
N ALA A 140 -11.66 4.39 -10.42
CA ALA A 140 -11.49 4.90 -9.08
C ALA A 140 -12.16 6.28 -8.93
N THR A 141 -13.47 6.28 -8.66
CA THR A 141 -14.25 7.52 -8.50
C THR A 141 -13.85 8.30 -7.24
N PRO A 142 -14.16 9.61 -7.15
CA PRO A 142 -13.84 10.43 -5.98
C PRO A 142 -14.44 9.89 -4.67
N ASP A 143 -15.65 9.34 -4.72
CA ASP A 143 -16.31 8.75 -3.54
C ASP A 143 -15.56 7.51 -3.04
N ILE A 144 -15.10 6.64 -3.96
CA ILE A 144 -14.31 5.45 -3.60
C ILE A 144 -12.96 5.86 -3.02
N TRP A 145 -12.33 6.92 -3.54
CA TRP A 145 -11.11 7.49 -2.95
C TRP A 145 -11.32 7.97 -1.51
N GLN A 146 -12.41 8.68 -1.26
CA GLN A 146 -12.74 9.15 0.08
C GLN A 146 -12.97 7.99 1.05
N GLU A 147 -13.72 6.97 0.65
CA GLU A 147 -13.93 5.76 1.45
C GLU A 147 -12.62 5.00 1.71
N THR A 148 -11.75 4.93 0.70
CA THR A 148 -10.43 4.28 0.80
C THR A 148 -9.54 5.00 1.82
N TYR A 149 -9.49 6.33 1.75
CA TYR A 149 -8.75 7.15 2.71
C TYR A 149 -9.21 6.90 4.15
N VAL A 150 -10.52 6.91 4.38
CA VAL A 150 -11.08 6.64 5.73
C VAL A 150 -10.78 5.20 6.15
N SER A 151 -10.90 4.22 5.26
CA SER A 151 -10.60 2.81 5.56
C SER A 151 -9.13 2.63 5.99
N ALA A 152 -8.19 3.23 5.25
CA ALA A 152 -6.76 3.20 5.57
C ALA A 152 -6.46 3.86 6.92
N LEU A 153 -7.07 5.02 7.19
CA LEU A 153 -6.86 5.75 8.44
C LEU A 153 -7.37 4.97 9.66
N LEU A 154 -8.60 4.45 9.58
CA LEU A 154 -9.16 3.61 10.65
C LEU A 154 -8.29 2.38 10.91
N ARG A 155 -7.85 1.70 9.85
CA ARG A 155 -7.00 0.52 9.94
C ARG A 155 -5.66 0.85 10.58
N ALA A 156 -5.06 1.98 10.23
CA ALA A 156 -3.81 2.45 10.83
C ALA A 156 -3.95 2.81 12.32
N ILE A 157 -5.11 3.31 12.76
CA ILE A 157 -5.36 3.69 14.16
C ILE A 157 -5.77 2.48 15.00
N LEU A 158 -6.74 1.68 14.54
CA LEU A 158 -7.40 0.65 15.33
C LEU A 158 -6.61 -0.67 15.36
N TYR A 159 -5.99 -1.05 14.25
CA TYR A 159 -5.22 -2.30 14.16
C TYR A 159 -3.72 -2.08 14.35
N SER A 160 -3.35 -0.88 14.82
CA SER A 160 -1.96 -0.46 14.98
C SER A 160 -1.17 -1.37 15.94
N ASP A 161 -1.87 -1.95 16.93
CA ASP A 161 -1.30 -2.77 18.00
C ASP A 161 -1.90 -4.20 18.04
N ASP A 162 -2.62 -4.60 16.99
CA ASP A 162 -3.23 -5.91 16.90
C ASP A 162 -2.15 -6.99 16.63
N PRO A 163 -1.99 -8.02 17.48
CA PRO A 163 -1.01 -9.08 17.27
C PRO A 163 -1.27 -9.91 15.99
N THR A 164 -2.48 -9.88 15.44
CA THR A 164 -2.82 -10.50 14.14
C THR A 164 -2.12 -9.79 12.97
N TYR A 165 -1.58 -8.60 13.20
CA TYR A 165 -0.86 -7.78 12.23
C TYR A 165 0.68 -7.91 12.33
N THR A 166 1.19 -8.91 13.06
CA THR A 166 2.63 -9.25 13.05
C THR A 166 3.01 -9.96 11.76
N LEU A 167 3.00 -9.24 10.64
CA LEU A 167 3.44 -9.76 9.35
C LEU A 167 4.96 -9.57 9.21
N GLU A 168 5.63 -10.56 8.61
CA GLU A 168 7.10 -10.63 8.49
C GLU A 168 7.71 -9.38 7.80
N ALA A 169 7.01 -8.83 6.80
CA ALA A 169 7.39 -7.60 6.14
C ALA A 169 6.40 -6.46 6.34
N TYR A 170 6.04 -6.18 7.60
CA TYR A 170 5.17 -5.07 7.96
C TYR A 170 5.94 -3.79 8.29
N ARG A 171 5.52 -2.68 7.66
CA ARG A 171 6.03 -1.33 7.92
C ARG A 171 4.92 -0.44 8.46
N LYS A 172 5.03 -0.04 9.73
CA LYS A 172 4.13 0.94 10.36
C LYS A 172 4.70 2.35 10.17
N LEU A 173 3.96 3.24 9.52
CA LEU A 173 4.24 4.67 9.48
C LEU A 173 3.33 5.40 10.46
N ASP A 174 3.79 6.54 10.98
CA ASP A 174 2.93 7.38 11.82
C ASP A 174 1.89 8.10 10.94
N PRO A 175 0.59 7.76 11.04
CA PRO A 175 -0.45 8.43 10.28
C PRO A 175 -0.58 9.90 10.66
N MET A 176 -0.24 10.29 11.90
CA MET A 176 -0.38 11.67 12.38
C MET A 176 0.70 12.59 11.80
N ALA A 177 1.93 12.10 11.63
CA ALA A 177 2.94 12.85 10.88
C ALA A 177 2.46 13.12 9.45
N THR A 178 1.87 12.12 8.81
CA THR A 178 1.32 12.22 7.46
C THR A 178 0.15 13.23 7.37
N ILE A 179 -0.76 13.24 8.35
CA ILE A 179 -1.90 14.17 8.43
C ILE A 179 -1.46 15.60 8.76
N LEU A 180 -0.51 15.79 9.70
CA LEU A 180 -0.11 17.11 10.19
C LEU A 180 0.81 17.86 9.22
N PHE A 181 1.64 17.17 8.44
CA PHE A 181 2.41 17.78 7.35
C PHE A 181 1.56 18.01 6.09
N GLY A 182 0.41 17.32 5.98
CA GLY A 182 -0.57 17.41 4.90
C GLY A 182 -1.69 18.45 5.12
N LYS A 183 -1.37 19.70 5.46
CA LYS A 183 -2.31 20.85 5.48
C LYS A 183 -3.36 20.85 6.62
N SER A 184 -3.60 22.04 7.15
CA SER A 184 -4.58 22.42 8.18
C SER A 184 -6.07 22.28 7.78
N ARG A 185 -6.43 21.25 7.01
CA ARG A 185 -7.78 21.06 6.45
C ARG A 185 -8.57 19.88 7.02
N ASP A 186 -7.93 18.98 7.77
CA ASP A 186 -8.52 17.66 8.06
C ASP A 186 -8.95 17.41 9.50
N VAL A 187 -8.79 18.38 10.41
CA VAL A 187 -9.38 18.27 11.77
C VAL A 187 -10.91 18.21 11.68
N HIS A 188 -11.51 19.03 10.82
CA HIS A 188 -12.97 19.00 10.62
C HIS A 188 -13.44 17.79 9.83
N VAL A 189 -12.65 17.19 8.93
CA VAL A 189 -13.07 15.96 8.24
C VAL A 189 -13.02 14.78 9.22
N ALA A 190 -11.97 14.67 10.03
CA ALA A 190 -11.88 13.66 11.07
C ALA A 190 -12.99 13.82 12.14
N GLU A 191 -13.30 15.05 12.58
CA GLU A 191 -14.38 15.29 13.55
C GLU A 191 -15.79 15.14 12.96
N SER A 192 -16.02 15.62 11.73
CA SER A 192 -17.35 15.51 11.07
C SER A 192 -17.64 14.08 10.63
N CYS A 193 -16.63 13.36 10.14
CA CYS A 193 -16.74 11.93 9.93
C CYS A 193 -16.89 11.24 11.28
N SER A 194 -16.11 11.54 12.31
CA SER A 194 -16.25 10.92 13.65
C SER A 194 -17.67 10.98 14.22
N TRP A 195 -18.42 12.09 14.08
CA TRP A 195 -19.81 12.16 14.58
C TRP A 195 -20.84 11.42 13.74
N ASN A 196 -20.81 11.57 12.40
CA ASN A 196 -21.70 10.80 11.52
C ASN A 196 -21.33 9.31 11.48
N MET A 197 -20.07 9.01 11.77
CA MET A 197 -19.51 7.67 11.80
C MET A 197 -19.71 7.03 13.15
N LEU A 198 -19.70 7.73 14.29
CA LEU A 198 -20.18 7.22 15.58
C LEU A 198 -21.66 6.85 15.51
N LEU A 199 -22.47 7.57 14.71
CA LEU A 199 -23.87 7.19 14.43
C LEU A 199 -23.99 5.98 13.48
N LYS A 200 -23.09 5.83 12.50
CA LYS A 200 -23.07 4.63 11.63
C LYS A 200 -22.37 3.42 12.26
N THR A 201 -21.37 3.61 13.13
CA THR A 201 -20.63 2.59 13.87
C THR A 201 -21.33 2.20 15.16
N SER A 202 -22.20 3.03 15.75
CA SER A 202 -23.17 2.52 16.74
C SER A 202 -24.21 1.61 16.07
N CYS A 203 -24.58 1.90 14.82
CA CYS A 203 -25.35 0.96 13.98
C CYS A 203 -24.51 -0.29 13.62
N PHE A 204 -23.22 -0.14 13.28
CA PHE A 204 -22.35 -1.25 12.86
C PHE A 204 -21.85 -2.13 14.02
N ALA A 205 -21.58 -1.57 15.20
CA ALA A 205 -21.29 -2.30 16.43
C ALA A 205 -22.54 -3.05 16.92
N GLY A 206 -23.74 -2.50 16.66
CA GLY A 206 -25.00 -3.22 16.82
C GLY A 206 -25.19 -4.39 15.85
N TYR A 207 -24.63 -4.33 14.64
CA TYR A 207 -24.74 -5.40 13.64
C TYR A 207 -23.61 -6.46 13.71
N MET A 208 -22.44 -6.14 14.26
CA MET A 208 -21.34 -7.08 14.48
C MET A 208 -21.44 -7.88 15.79
N LEU A 209 -22.34 -7.52 16.71
CA LEU A 209 -22.62 -8.29 17.93
C LEU A 209 -23.77 -9.30 17.77
N TYR A 210 -24.35 -9.39 16.59
CA TYR A 210 -25.40 -10.36 16.24
C TYR A 210 -25.06 -11.09 14.94
N TYR A 211 -23.88 -11.71 14.84
CA TYR A 211 -23.62 -12.92 14.04
C TYR A 211 -22.30 -13.55 14.47
#